data_AF-A0A9E3J5J1-F1
#
_entry.id   AF-A0A9E3J5J1-F1
#
_cell.length_a   1.000
_cell.length_b   1.000
_cell.length_c   1.000
_cell.angle_alpha   90.00
_cell.angle_beta   90.00
_cell.angle_gamma   90.00
#
_symmetry.space_group_name_H-M   'P 1'
#
loop_
_entity.id
_entity.type
_entity.pdbx_description
1 polymer ?
#
loop_
_entity_poly.entity_id
_entity_poly.type
_entity_poly.pdbx_seq_one_letter_code
_entity_poly.pdbx_strand_id
1 'polypeptide(L)'
;GEKIDGLAAAMARQAGEAVLRHPGGVGDNDFLQVLAEALVLTGVAMSVSGDSRPASGSCHEINHAFDLLYPKRAAAHGEQCGLGAAFAMYLRGAHEESAYMAGVLRRHGLPVLPEEIGFTPAEFVRVVEFAPQTRPGRYTILEHLDLKTDQIKDIYTDYVKAIGS
;
A
#
# COMPACT_ATOMS: atom_id res chain seq x y z
N GLY A 1 13.62 -13.75 -9.03
CA GLY A 1 12.58 -13.37 -8.06
C GLY A 1 12.78 -14.17 -6.79
N GLU A 2 12.37 -13.62 -5.64
CA GLU A 2 12.44 -14.32 -4.37
C GLU A 2 11.46 -15.52 -4.34
N LYS A 3 11.76 -16.54 -3.53
CA LYS A 3 10.86 -17.68 -3.33
C LYS A 3 9.67 -17.23 -2.49
N ILE A 4 8.46 -17.41 -3.02
CA ILE A 4 7.21 -17.05 -2.35
C ILE A 4 6.54 -18.32 -1.83
N ASP A 5 6.06 -18.29 -0.58
CA ASP A 5 5.16 -19.32 -0.07
C ASP A 5 3.77 -19.13 -0.69
N GLY A 6 3.39 -20.04 -1.58
CA GLY A 6 2.14 -19.93 -2.34
C GLY A 6 0.88 -20.00 -1.49
N LEU A 7 0.91 -20.75 -0.37
CA LEU A 7 -0.22 -20.86 0.54
C LEU A 7 -0.39 -19.54 1.31
N ALA A 8 0.69 -19.01 1.89
CA ALA A 8 0.66 -17.74 2.59
C ALA A 8 0.23 -16.59 1.66
N ALA A 9 0.72 -16.57 0.41
CA ALA A 9 0.30 -15.59 -0.58
C ALA A 9 -1.20 -15.68 -0.92
N ALA A 10 -1.74 -16.90 -1.08
CA ALA A 10 -3.16 -17.10 -1.34
C ALA A 10 -4.03 -16.63 -0.16
N MET A 11 -3.63 -16.94 1.08
CA MET A 11 -4.33 -16.50 2.29
C MET A 11 -4.37 -14.97 2.40
N ALA A 12 -3.22 -14.31 2.24
CA ALA A 12 -3.15 -12.85 2.31
C ALA A 12 -3.93 -12.18 1.18
N ARG A 13 -3.89 -12.74 -0.04
CA ARG A 13 -4.70 -12.25 -1.16
C ARG A 13 -6.19 -12.38 -0.85
N GLN A 14 -6.64 -13.52 -0.35
CA GLN A 14 -8.05 -13.73 -0.01
C GLN A 14 -8.52 -12.75 1.08
N ALA A 15 -7.68 -12.51 2.10
CA ALA A 15 -7.96 -11.52 3.15
C ALA A 15 -8.18 -10.12 2.56
N GLY A 16 -7.25 -9.63 1.73
CA GLY A 16 -7.36 -8.32 1.10
C GLY A 16 -8.57 -8.20 0.18
N GLU A 17 -8.83 -9.24 -0.61
CA GLU A 17 -9.95 -9.28 -1.55
C GLU A 17 -11.32 -9.29 -0.86
N ALA A 18 -11.43 -9.96 0.30
CA ALA A 18 -12.65 -9.96 1.09
C ALA A 18 -13.01 -8.55 1.56
N VAL A 19 -12.04 -7.77 2.03
CA VAL A 19 -12.24 -6.37 2.45
C VAL A 19 -12.51 -5.46 1.25
N LEU A 20 -11.71 -5.59 0.18
CA LEU A 20 -11.82 -4.74 -1.01
C LEU A 20 -13.17 -4.91 -1.73
N ARG A 21 -13.73 -6.11 -1.74
CA ARG A 21 -15.01 -6.40 -2.43
C ARG A 21 -16.24 -6.30 -1.54
N HIS A 22 -16.08 -6.06 -0.24
CA HIS A 22 -17.22 -5.95 0.66
C HIS A 22 -18.06 -4.71 0.34
N PRO A 23 -19.40 -4.83 0.18
CA PRO A 23 -20.26 -3.71 -0.18
C PRO A 23 -20.49 -2.72 0.98
N GLY A 24 -20.44 -3.20 2.22
CA GLY A 24 -20.60 -2.39 3.44
C GLY A 24 -19.41 -1.48 3.79
N GLY A 25 -19.64 -0.58 4.73
CA GLY A 25 -18.72 0.42 5.25
C GLY A 25 -18.29 0.19 6.71
N VAL A 26 -17.41 1.05 7.23
CA VAL A 26 -16.95 1.02 8.64
C VAL A 26 -18.06 1.18 9.70
N GLY A 27 -19.28 1.57 9.30
CA GLY A 27 -20.45 1.60 10.18
C GLY A 27 -21.21 0.27 10.26
N ASP A 28 -20.89 -0.71 9.40
CA ASP A 28 -21.62 -1.97 9.31
C ASP A 28 -20.89 -3.08 10.07
N ASN A 29 -21.60 -3.78 10.96
CA ASN A 29 -21.03 -4.88 11.75
C ASN A 29 -20.47 -6.01 10.87
N ASP A 30 -21.14 -6.34 9.76
CA ASP A 30 -20.70 -7.39 8.85
C ASP A 30 -19.36 -7.02 8.19
N PHE A 31 -19.18 -5.75 7.80
CA PHE A 31 -17.90 -5.26 7.28
C PHE A 31 -16.80 -5.32 8.34
N LEU A 32 -17.10 -4.87 9.57
CA LEU A 32 -16.14 -4.89 10.66
C LEU A 32 -15.70 -6.31 11.03
N GLN A 33 -16.62 -7.29 10.96
CA GLN A 33 -16.30 -8.70 11.13
C GLN A 33 -15.35 -9.19 10.03
N VAL A 34 -15.68 -8.94 8.76
CA VAL A 34 -14.82 -9.33 7.62
C VAL A 34 -13.44 -8.68 7.72
N LEU A 35 -13.38 -7.40 8.11
CA LEU A 35 -12.11 -6.70 8.32
C LEU A 35 -11.27 -7.34 9.43
N ALA A 36 -11.89 -7.67 10.58
CA ALA A 36 -11.20 -8.34 11.67
C ALA A 36 -10.68 -9.73 11.27
N GLU A 37 -11.50 -10.53 10.61
CA GLU A 37 -11.14 -11.86 10.09
C GLU A 37 -10.00 -11.77 9.07
N ALA A 38 -10.04 -10.77 8.17
CA ALA A 38 -8.98 -10.54 7.19
C ALA A 38 -7.65 -10.20 7.88
N LEU A 39 -7.65 -9.32 8.89
CA LEU A 39 -6.43 -8.98 9.65
C LEU A 39 -5.85 -10.20 10.37
N VAL A 40 -6.70 -11.03 10.98
CA VAL A 40 -6.27 -12.29 11.61
C VAL A 40 -5.67 -13.24 10.56
N LEU A 41 -6.34 -13.43 9.42
CA LEU A 41 -5.88 -14.30 8.35
C LEU A 41 -4.53 -13.85 7.77
N THR A 42 -4.31 -12.54 7.62
CA THR A 42 -3.02 -11.98 7.25
C THR A 42 -1.93 -12.28 8.29
N GLY A 43 -2.26 -12.26 9.58
CA GLY A 43 -1.36 -12.68 10.66
C GLY A 43 -0.99 -14.18 10.60
N VAL A 44 -1.96 -15.03 10.28
CA VAL A 44 -1.71 -16.46 10.04
C VAL A 44 -0.82 -16.67 8.81
N ALA A 45 -1.08 -15.95 7.72
CA ALA A 45 -0.27 -16.02 6.50
C ALA A 45 1.21 -15.68 6.78
N MET A 46 1.48 -14.62 7.55
CA MET A 46 2.83 -14.28 7.98
C MET A 46 3.46 -15.43 8.79
N SER A 47 2.72 -16.00 9.74
CA SER A 47 3.18 -17.16 10.54
C SER A 47 3.53 -18.37 9.67
N VAL A 48 2.74 -18.66 8.63
CA VAL A 48 3.00 -19.75 7.67
C VAL A 48 4.27 -19.49 6.88
N SER A 49 4.47 -18.27 6.38
CA SER A 49 5.66 -17.92 5.61
C SER A 49 6.94 -17.78 6.44
N GLY A 50 6.81 -17.59 7.76
CA GLY A 50 7.93 -17.29 8.66
C GLY A 50 8.47 -15.87 8.53
N ASP A 51 7.81 -14.99 7.78
CA ASP A 51 8.18 -13.59 7.61
C ASP A 51 6.95 -12.70 7.34
N SER A 52 7.17 -11.42 7.04
CA SER A 52 6.10 -10.45 6.77
C SER A 52 5.70 -10.31 5.30
N ARG A 53 6.32 -11.05 4.37
CA ARG A 53 6.13 -10.89 2.91
C ARG A 53 4.69 -10.98 2.45
N PRO A 54 3.83 -11.87 2.98
CA PRO A 54 2.44 -11.92 2.57
C PRO A 54 1.67 -10.63 2.84
N ALA A 55 2.06 -9.87 3.86
CA ALA A 55 1.36 -8.67 4.32
C ALA A 55 2.10 -7.35 4.00
N SER A 56 3.39 -7.42 3.73
CA SER A 56 4.30 -6.28 3.76
C SER A 56 5.21 -6.26 2.55
N GLY A 57 4.92 -5.36 1.61
CA GLY A 57 5.74 -5.10 0.42
C GLY A 57 6.06 -3.61 0.28
N SER A 58 6.08 -3.12 -0.95
CA SER A 58 6.36 -1.71 -1.28
C SER A 58 5.46 -0.70 -0.57
N CYS A 59 4.20 -1.05 -0.29
CA CYS A 59 3.30 -0.22 0.51
C CYS A 59 3.84 0.07 1.92
N HIS A 60 4.46 -0.92 2.55
CA HIS A 60 5.06 -0.76 3.87
C HIS A 60 6.43 -0.08 3.80
N GLU A 61 7.19 -0.25 2.73
CA GLU A 61 8.43 0.51 2.53
C GLU A 61 8.14 2.01 2.40
N ILE A 62 7.09 2.38 1.65
CA ILE A 62 6.60 3.76 1.58
C ILE A 62 6.16 4.26 2.96
N ASN A 63 5.38 3.47 3.72
CA ASN A 63 5.04 3.80 5.11
C ASN A 63 6.28 4.06 5.97
N HIS A 64 7.23 3.11 6.01
CA HIS A 64 8.45 3.24 6.80
C HIS A 64 9.28 4.44 6.39
N ALA A 65 9.28 4.81 5.11
CA ALA A 65 9.96 6.00 4.62
C ALA A 65 9.31 7.29 5.14
N PHE A 66 7.97 7.36 5.23
CA PHE A 66 7.32 8.47 5.91
C PHE A 66 7.75 8.56 7.38
N ASP A 67 7.73 7.43 8.09
CA ASP A 67 8.07 7.37 9.52
C ASP A 67 9.53 7.79 9.79
N LEU A 68 10.45 7.38 8.93
CA LEU A 68 11.88 7.68 9.09
C LEU A 68 12.24 9.11 8.66
N LEU A 69 11.67 9.61 7.56
CA LEU A 69 11.97 10.95 7.05
C LEU A 69 11.21 12.04 7.83
N TYR A 70 10.02 11.73 8.32
CA TYR A 70 9.09 12.69 8.91
C TYR A 70 8.45 12.20 10.23
N PRO A 71 9.25 11.80 11.24
CA PRO A 71 8.76 11.12 12.45
C PRO A 71 7.76 11.92 13.29
N LYS A 72 7.71 13.25 13.13
CA LYS A 72 6.77 14.13 13.86
C LYS A 72 5.46 14.44 13.11
N ARG A 73 5.37 14.05 11.83
CA ARG A 73 4.23 14.32 10.94
C ARG A 73 3.63 13.04 10.34
N ALA A 74 4.12 11.86 10.76
CA ALA A 74 3.59 10.60 10.28
C ALA A 74 2.08 10.50 10.57
N ALA A 75 1.33 10.06 9.56
CA ALA A 75 -0.10 9.81 9.66
C ALA A 75 -0.33 8.40 10.25
N ALA A 76 -1.58 7.93 10.28
CA ALA A 76 -1.83 6.59 10.80
C ALA A 76 -1.20 5.53 9.86
N HIS A 77 -0.64 4.47 10.42
CA HIS A 77 0.02 3.40 9.66
C HIS A 77 -0.87 2.84 8.52
N GLY A 78 -2.16 2.60 8.81
CA GLY A 78 -3.11 2.10 7.82
C GLY A 78 -3.37 3.07 6.67
N GLU A 79 -3.35 4.39 6.93
CA GLU A 79 -3.53 5.43 5.92
C GLU A 79 -2.34 5.47 4.96
N GLN A 80 -1.12 5.50 5.52
CA GLN A 80 0.12 5.49 4.73
C GLN A 80 0.27 4.20 3.93
N CYS A 81 0.00 3.04 4.54
CA CYS A 81 0.03 1.75 3.86
C CYS A 81 -1.03 1.66 2.75
N GLY A 82 -2.25 2.19 2.97
CA GLY A 82 -3.32 2.21 1.98
C GLY A 82 -2.95 3.05 0.76
N LEU A 83 -2.54 4.30 0.98
CA LEU A 83 -2.03 5.20 -0.05
C LEU A 83 -0.86 4.57 -0.81
N GLY A 84 0.13 4.05 -0.08
CA GLY A 84 1.29 3.39 -0.66
C GLY A 84 0.94 2.14 -1.46
N ALA A 85 -0.12 1.41 -1.08
CA ALA A 85 -0.58 0.23 -1.81
C ALA A 85 -1.25 0.60 -3.14
N ALA A 86 -2.10 1.63 -3.17
CA ALA A 86 -2.71 2.11 -4.40
C ALA A 86 -1.64 2.59 -5.40
N PHE A 87 -0.68 3.40 -4.94
CA PHE A 87 0.44 3.84 -5.78
C PHE A 87 1.33 2.68 -6.23
N ALA A 88 1.64 1.72 -5.36
CA ALA A 88 2.43 0.55 -5.72
C ALA A 88 1.75 -0.34 -6.76
N MET A 89 0.42 -0.45 -6.77
CA MET A 89 -0.32 -1.15 -7.83
C MET A 89 -0.19 -0.43 -9.17
N TYR A 90 -0.22 0.90 -9.16
CA TYR A 90 0.02 1.70 -10.36
C TYR A 90 1.42 1.43 -10.94
N LEU A 91 2.45 1.41 -10.09
CA LEU A 91 3.82 1.07 -10.50
C LEU A 91 3.96 -0.33 -11.12
N ARG A 92 3.10 -1.29 -10.73
CA ARG A 92 3.07 -2.64 -11.32
C ARG A 92 2.37 -2.69 -12.69
N GLY A 93 1.83 -1.56 -13.18
CA GLY A 93 1.02 -1.50 -14.40
C GLY A 93 -0.43 -1.94 -14.21
N ALA A 94 -0.86 -2.22 -12.97
CA ALA A 94 -2.22 -2.61 -12.62
C ALA A 94 -3.07 -1.36 -12.34
N HIS A 95 -3.24 -0.53 -13.37
CA HIS A 95 -3.84 0.80 -13.23
C HIS A 95 -5.33 0.74 -12.83
N GLU A 96 -6.08 -0.23 -13.35
CA GLU A 96 -7.50 -0.42 -13.00
C GLU A 96 -7.65 -0.83 -11.53
N GLU A 97 -6.82 -1.78 -11.07
CA GLU A 97 -6.81 -2.22 -9.68
C GLU A 97 -6.34 -1.09 -8.75
N SER A 98 -5.37 -0.28 -9.18
CA SER A 98 -4.93 0.91 -8.45
C SER A 98 -6.07 1.92 -8.25
N ALA A 99 -6.78 2.25 -9.33
CA ALA A 99 -7.93 3.15 -9.27
C ALA A 99 -9.08 2.57 -8.43
N TYR A 100 -9.34 1.27 -8.54
CA TYR A 100 -10.31 0.57 -7.72
C TYR A 100 -9.96 0.65 -6.23
N MET A 101 -8.71 0.36 -5.86
CA MET A 101 -8.24 0.48 -4.47
C MET A 101 -8.37 1.91 -3.95
N ALA A 102 -7.99 2.92 -4.75
CA ALA A 102 -8.17 4.31 -4.38
C ALA A 102 -9.66 4.67 -4.17
N GLY A 103 -10.56 4.16 -5.01
CA GLY A 103 -12.00 4.32 -4.85
C GLY A 103 -12.52 3.70 -3.55
N VAL A 104 -12.05 2.50 -3.19
CA VAL A 104 -12.42 1.84 -1.92
C VAL A 104 -11.91 2.63 -0.71
N LEU A 105 -10.67 3.11 -0.74
CA LEU A 105 -10.10 3.95 0.32
C LEU A 105 -10.95 5.22 0.53
N ARG A 106 -11.27 5.94 -0.55
CA ARG A 106 -12.13 7.14 -0.49
C ARG A 106 -13.53 6.84 0.04
N ARG A 107 -14.13 5.72 -0.33
CA ARG A 107 -15.45 5.29 0.18
C ARG A 107 -15.43 5.16 1.72
N HIS A 108 -14.29 4.81 2.30
CA HIS A 108 -14.11 4.71 3.75
C HIS A 108 -13.51 5.97 4.39
N GLY A 109 -13.40 7.08 3.64
CA GLY A 109 -12.82 8.34 4.12
C GLY A 109 -11.31 8.31 4.33
N LEU A 110 -10.61 7.37 3.70
CA LEU A 110 -9.15 7.21 3.82
C LEU A 110 -8.42 7.98 2.70
N PRO A 111 -7.21 8.49 3.00
CA PRO A 111 -6.42 9.27 2.05
C PRO A 111 -5.84 8.39 0.94
N VAL A 112 -5.71 8.97 -0.25
CA VAL A 112 -5.11 8.36 -1.45
C VAL A 112 -4.05 9.26 -2.09
N LEU A 113 -3.95 10.51 -1.63
CA LEU A 113 -2.96 11.50 -1.99
C LEU A 113 -2.17 11.98 -0.74
N PRO A 114 -0.86 12.28 -0.88
CA PRO A 114 -0.02 12.76 0.21
C PRO A 114 -0.52 14.08 0.81
N GLU A 115 -1.18 14.94 0.02
CA GLU A 115 -1.73 16.20 0.51
C GLU A 115 -2.81 15.99 1.57
N GLU A 116 -3.57 14.89 1.48
CA GLU A 116 -4.62 14.53 2.44
C GLU A 116 -4.06 14.12 3.80
N ILE A 117 -2.79 13.74 3.85
CA ILE A 117 -2.02 13.46 5.08
C ILE A 117 -0.98 14.54 5.41
N GLY A 118 -1.09 15.72 4.79
CA GLY A 118 -0.27 16.89 5.13
C GLY A 118 1.13 16.91 4.52
N PHE A 119 1.33 16.19 3.41
CA PHE A 119 2.59 16.16 2.67
C PHE A 119 2.43 16.71 1.26
N THR A 120 3.44 17.41 0.77
CA THR A 120 3.48 17.89 -0.61
C THR A 120 3.86 16.77 -1.58
N PRO A 121 3.53 16.87 -2.88
CA PRO A 121 4.03 15.95 -3.91
C PRO A 121 5.54 15.78 -3.90
N ALA A 122 6.29 16.86 -3.68
CA ALA A 122 7.75 16.82 -3.63
C ALA A 122 8.27 16.03 -2.41
N GLU A 123 7.57 16.10 -1.27
CA GLU A 123 7.88 15.26 -0.12
C GLU A 123 7.56 13.79 -0.41
N PHE A 124 6.43 13.51 -1.06
CA PHE A 124 6.07 12.14 -1.43
C PHE A 124 7.07 11.51 -2.40
N VAL A 125 7.54 12.26 -3.41
CA VAL A 125 8.61 11.80 -4.32
C VAL A 125 9.85 11.38 -3.53
N ARG A 126 10.28 12.18 -2.54
CA ARG A 126 11.41 11.83 -1.66
C ARG A 126 11.14 10.59 -0.81
N VAL A 127 9.91 10.42 -0.32
CA VAL A 127 9.51 9.22 0.43
C VAL A 127 9.62 7.98 -0.45
N VAL A 128 9.09 8.02 -1.67
CA VAL A 128 9.16 6.89 -2.61
C VAL A 128 10.60 6.59 -3.02
N GLU A 129 11.43 7.61 -3.27
CA GLU A 129 12.84 7.45 -3.59
C GLU A 129 13.64 6.82 -2.43
N PHE A 130 13.29 7.15 -1.18
CA PHE A 130 13.94 6.61 0.01
C PHE A 130 13.42 5.22 0.42
N ALA A 131 12.19 4.85 0.04
CA ALA A 131 11.51 3.63 0.47
C ALA A 131 12.32 2.33 0.34
N PRO A 132 13.07 2.06 -0.75
CA PRO A 132 13.91 0.86 -0.86
C PRO A 132 14.98 0.73 0.24
N GLN A 133 15.42 1.84 0.83
CA GLN A 133 16.44 1.85 1.87
C GLN A 133 15.90 1.40 3.24
N THR A 134 14.58 1.38 3.41
CA THR A 134 13.94 1.05 4.69
C THR A 134 14.02 -0.43 5.04
N ARG A 135 14.16 -1.30 4.02
CA ARG A 135 14.29 -2.76 4.19
C ARG A 135 15.33 -3.37 3.26
N PRO A 136 16.63 -3.20 3.57
CA PRO A 136 17.70 -3.77 2.77
C PRO A 136 17.53 -5.28 2.58
N GLY A 137 17.63 -5.75 1.34
CA GLY A 137 17.50 -7.17 0.99
C GLY A 137 16.08 -7.65 0.68
N ARG A 138 15.08 -6.76 0.68
CA ARG A 138 13.74 -7.05 0.15
C ARG A 138 13.65 -6.65 -1.31
N TYR A 139 12.91 -7.42 -2.11
CA TYR A 139 12.67 -7.11 -3.52
C TYR A 139 11.19 -6.85 -3.79
N THR A 140 10.86 -5.61 -4.16
CA THR A 140 9.52 -5.16 -4.49
C THR A 140 9.51 -4.46 -5.86
N ILE A 141 8.39 -3.80 -6.20
CA ILE A 141 8.30 -3.01 -7.42
C ILE A 141 9.23 -1.78 -7.38
N LEU A 142 9.56 -1.27 -6.19
CA LEU A 142 10.43 -0.11 -6.03
C LEU A 142 11.88 -0.46 -6.39
N GLU A 143 12.38 -1.61 -5.94
CA GLU A 143 13.69 -2.13 -6.33
C GLU A 143 13.72 -2.60 -7.78
N HIS A 144 12.61 -3.14 -8.29
CA HIS A 144 12.52 -3.59 -9.68
C HIS A 144 12.68 -2.43 -10.67
N LEU A 145 12.03 -1.30 -10.40
CA LEU A 145 12.04 -0.15 -11.29
C LEU A 145 13.24 0.78 -11.08
N ASP A 146 13.85 0.78 -9.88
CA ASP A 146 14.99 1.64 -9.49
C ASP A 146 14.83 3.11 -9.97
N LEU A 147 13.62 3.65 -9.77
CA LEU A 147 13.22 4.94 -10.31
C LEU A 147 14.03 6.07 -9.68
N LYS A 148 14.41 7.05 -10.51
CA LYS A 148 15.00 8.31 -10.05
C LYS A 148 13.94 9.38 -9.81
N THR A 149 14.28 10.42 -9.06
CA THR A 149 13.38 11.50 -8.64
C THR A 149 12.45 12.01 -9.76
N ASP A 150 12.99 12.31 -10.95
CA ASP A 150 12.21 12.84 -12.07
C ASP A 150 11.19 11.82 -12.62
N GLN A 151 11.57 10.55 -12.71
CA GLN A 151 10.67 9.49 -13.14
C GLN A 151 9.53 9.26 -12.13
N ILE A 152 9.86 9.29 -10.83
CA ILE A 152 8.85 9.18 -9.77
C ILE A 152 7.86 10.33 -9.86
N LYS A 153 8.34 11.55 -10.13
CA LYS A 153 7.50 12.74 -10.27
C LYS A 153 6.54 12.64 -11.46
N ASP A 154 7.02 12.20 -12.62
CA ASP A 154 6.19 12.03 -13.82
C ASP A 154 5.14 10.94 -13.59
N ILE A 155 5.55 9.78 -13.08
CA ILE A 155 4.66 8.66 -12.77
C ILE A 155 3.61 9.05 -11.71
N TYR A 156 4.02 9.79 -10.67
CA TYR A 156 3.09 10.29 -9.65
C TYR A 156 2.05 11.22 -10.29
N THR A 157 2.46 12.11 -11.19
CA THR A 157 1.54 13.00 -11.91
C THR A 157 0.50 12.22 -12.70
N ASP A 158 0.90 11.11 -13.33
CA ASP A 158 -0.03 10.25 -14.08
C ASP A 158 -0.92 9.41 -13.16
N TYR A 159 -0.39 8.92 -12.03
CA TYR A 159 -1.17 8.27 -10.99
C TYR A 159 -2.30 9.18 -10.49
N VAL A 160 -2.01 10.45 -10.17
CA VAL A 160 -3.05 11.40 -9.71
C VAL A 160 -4.17 11.56 -10.74
N LYS A 161 -3.84 11.64 -12.03
CA LYS A 161 -4.85 11.67 -13.11
C LYS A 161 -5.67 10.38 -13.16
N ALA A 162 -5.01 9.24 -13.06
CA ALA A 162 -5.64 7.92 -13.16
C ALA A 162 -6.63 7.66 -12.01
N ILE A 163 -6.33 8.12 -10.80
CA ILE A 163 -7.24 7.95 -9.65
C ILE A 163 -8.21 9.12 -9.47
N GLY A 164 -7.97 10.27 -10.12
CA GLY A 164 -8.82 11.46 -10.05
C GLY A 164 -9.90 11.54 -11.12
N SER A 165 -9.80 10.71 -12.16
CA SER A 165 -10.81 10.54 -13.22
C SER A 165 -11.88 9.57 -12.77
#